data_AF-A0A969DTV7-F1
#
_entry.id   AF-A0A969DTV7-F1
#
_cell.length_a   1.000
_cell.length_b   1.000
_cell.length_c   1.000
_cell.angle_alpha   90.00
_cell.angle_beta   90.00
_cell.angle_gamma   90.00
#
_symmetry.space_group_name_H-M   'P 1'
#
loop_
_entity.id
_entity.type
_entity.pdbx_description
1 polymer ?
#
loop_
_entity_poly.entity_id
_entity_poly.type
_entity_poly.pdbx_seq_one_letter_code
_entity_poly.pdbx_strand_id
1 'polypeptide(L)'
;MYCLPCHMSNGTGAPGMNPPLIGTEWVLGDKERLINVVLKGLNEPIEIQGEIYQNVMAPHAFLSDQQIADVLTYVRQSFGNNASEILPEEVEVVRGKGN
;
A
#
# COMPACT_ATOMS: atom_id res chain seq x y z
N MET A 1 0.32 3.63 -14.10
CA MET A 1 -0.55 4.56 -13.36
C MET A 1 -1.67 3.75 -12.68
N TYR A 2 -1.34 2.91 -11.69
CA TYR A 2 -2.31 1.96 -11.10
C TYR A 2 -2.93 2.46 -9.80
N CYS A 3 -2.17 3.18 -8.97
CA CYS A 3 -2.59 3.58 -7.63
C CYS A 3 -3.34 4.93 -7.61
N LEU A 4 -2.93 5.83 -8.50
CA LEU A 4 -3.38 7.23 -8.57
C LEU A 4 -4.90 7.40 -8.79
N PRO A 5 -5.58 6.59 -9.64
CA PRO A 5 -7.03 6.72 -9.82
C PRO A 5 -7.85 6.59 -8.53
N CYS A 6 -7.34 5.86 -7.52
CA CYS A 6 -8.04 5.64 -6.26
C CYS A 6 -7.46 6.47 -5.10
N HIS A 7 -6.13 6.54 -4.99
CA HIS A 7 -5.46 7.21 -3.87
C HIS A 7 -5.17 8.69 -4.10
N MET A 8 -5.52 9.20 -5.28
CA MET A 8 -5.25 10.57 -5.73
C MET A 8 -3.75 10.88 -5.86
N SER A 9 -3.42 11.97 -6.56
CA SER A 9 -2.03 12.38 -6.81
C SER A 9 -1.27 12.82 -5.56
N ASN A 10 -2.00 13.28 -4.56
CA ASN A 10 -1.49 13.75 -3.28
C ASN A 10 -1.60 12.69 -2.16
N GLY A 11 -2.07 11.47 -2.47
CA GLY A 11 -2.19 10.39 -1.48
C GLY A 11 -3.34 10.56 -0.49
N THR A 12 -4.21 11.57 -0.63
CA THR A 12 -5.31 11.79 0.33
C THR A 12 -6.45 10.77 0.20
N GLY A 13 -6.49 10.00 -0.89
CA GLY A 13 -7.62 9.13 -1.19
C GLY A 13 -8.91 9.92 -1.40
N ALA A 14 -10.04 9.25 -1.18
CA ALA A 14 -11.39 9.80 -1.27
C ALA A 14 -12.17 9.40 0.00
N PRO A 15 -12.52 10.35 0.89
CA PRO A 15 -13.23 10.04 2.14
C PRO A 15 -14.46 9.14 1.94
N GLY A 16 -14.61 8.13 2.79
CA GLY A 16 -15.68 7.12 2.71
C GLY A 16 -15.60 6.14 1.53
N MET A 17 -14.61 6.28 0.64
CA MET A 17 -14.45 5.41 -0.53
C MET A 17 -13.07 4.76 -0.57
N ASN A 18 -12.01 5.56 -0.69
CA ASN A 18 -10.64 5.08 -0.83
C ASN A 18 -9.77 5.66 0.27
N PRO A 19 -9.00 4.83 1.01
CA PRO A 19 -8.28 5.30 2.18
C PRO A 19 -7.11 6.23 1.82
N PRO A 20 -6.77 7.17 2.73
CA PRO A 20 -5.56 7.96 2.59
C PRO A 20 -4.31 7.09 2.76
N LEU A 21 -3.23 7.48 2.09
CA LEU A 21 -1.90 6.92 2.27
C LEU A 21 -1.04 7.75 3.24
N ILE A 22 -1.56 8.87 3.72
CA ILE A 22 -0.82 9.87 4.49
C ILE A 22 -0.97 9.60 5.99
N GLY A 23 0.16 9.47 6.70
CA GLY A 23 0.18 9.41 8.16
C GLY A 23 -0.55 8.20 8.77
N THR A 24 -0.84 7.17 7.98
CA THR A 24 -1.58 6.00 8.46
C THR A 24 -0.63 4.92 8.98
N GLU A 25 -1.04 4.19 10.02
CA GLU A 25 -0.29 3.02 10.49
C GLU A 25 -0.16 1.92 9.41
N TRP A 26 -1.10 1.89 8.46
CA TRP A 26 -1.09 0.97 7.32
C TRP A 26 0.11 1.20 6.40
N VAL A 27 0.51 2.47 6.25
CA VAL A 27 1.67 2.85 5.45
C VAL A 27 2.94 2.89 6.30
N LEU A 28 2.89 3.46 7.50
CA LEU A 28 4.08 3.74 8.32
C LEU A 28 4.55 2.56 9.18
N GLY A 29 3.65 1.62 9.48
CA GLY A 29 3.92 0.47 10.32
C GLY A 29 4.51 -0.71 9.55
N ASP A 30 3.91 -1.88 9.78
CA ASP A 30 4.35 -3.17 9.24
C ASP A 30 4.43 -3.19 7.70
N LYS A 31 5.64 -3.43 7.20
CA LYS A 31 5.93 -3.55 5.76
C LYS A 31 5.27 -4.78 5.16
N GLU A 32 5.25 -5.92 5.86
CA GLU A 32 4.67 -7.15 5.33
C GLU A 32 3.17 -7.00 5.10
N ARG A 33 2.47 -6.33 6.02
CA ARG A 33 1.06 -5.96 5.83
C ARG A 33 0.88 -5.15 4.55
N LEU A 34 1.67 -4.09 4.38
CA LEU A 34 1.55 -3.20 3.23
C LEU A 34 1.86 -3.91 1.90
N ILE A 35 2.88 -4.75 1.88
CA ILE A 35 3.23 -5.59 0.72
C ILE A 35 2.10 -6.56 0.41
N ASN A 36 1.53 -7.23 1.42
CA ASN A 36 0.40 -8.15 1.24
C ASN A 36 -0.84 -7.46 0.67
N VAL A 37 -1.13 -6.22 1.07
CA VAL A 37 -2.26 -5.45 0.50
C VAL A 37 -2.08 -5.25 -1.01
N VAL A 38 -0.86 -4.94 -1.48
CA VAL A 38 -0.59 -4.80 -2.91
C VAL A 38 -0.65 -6.14 -3.63
N LEU A 39 -0.08 -7.20 -3.05
CA LEU A 39 -0.04 -8.52 -3.68
C LEU A 39 -1.41 -9.19 -3.74
N LYS A 40 -2.15 -9.17 -2.64
CA LYS A 40 -3.39 -9.94 -2.44
C LYS A 40 -4.65 -9.09 -2.62
N GLY A 41 -4.51 -7.77 -2.68
CA GLY A 41 -5.64 -6.86 -2.64
C GLY A 41 -6.21 -6.73 -1.23
N LEU A 42 -7.32 -6.00 -1.14
CA LEU A 42 -8.07 -5.80 0.10
C LEU A 42 -9.55 -5.70 -0.25
N ASN A 43 -10.38 -6.55 0.35
CA ASN A 43 -11.83 -6.61 0.13
C ASN A 43 -12.64 -6.57 1.43
N GLU A 44 -11.98 -6.69 2.58
CA GLU A 44 -12.61 -6.60 3.88
C GLU A 44 -12.66 -5.15 4.38
N PRO A 45 -13.69 -4.77 5.14
CA PRO A 45 -13.75 -3.47 5.79
C PRO A 45 -12.53 -3.21 6.67
N ILE A 46 -11.93 -2.02 6.52
CA ILE A 46 -10.86 -1.55 7.39
C ILE A 46 -11.20 -0.19 7.99
N GLU A 47 -10.73 0.05 9.20
CA GLU A 47 -10.82 1.35 9.85
C GLU A 47 -9.47 2.07 9.74
N ILE A 48 -9.48 3.31 9.26
CA ILE A 48 -8.32 4.19 9.23
C ILE A 48 -8.74 5.55 9.78
N GLN A 49 -8.11 5.96 10.89
CA GLN A 49 -8.34 7.27 11.51
C GLN A 49 -9.82 7.55 11.85
N GLY A 50 -10.57 6.51 12.26
CA GLY A 50 -11.98 6.62 12.64
C GLY A 50 -12.98 6.52 11.47
N GLU A 51 -12.50 6.33 10.24
CA GLU A 51 -13.32 6.15 9.05
C GLU A 51 -13.24 4.70 8.54
N ILE A 52 -14.39 4.13 8.14
CA ILE A 52 -14.47 2.78 7.59
C ILE A 52 -14.38 2.83 6.07
N TYR A 53 -13.48 2.03 5.49
CA TYR A 53 -13.30 1.86 4.06
C TYR A 53 -13.62 0.42 3.66
N GLN A 54 -14.46 0.24 2.64
CA GLN A 54 -14.96 -1.07 2.19
C GLN A 54 -14.80 -1.30 0.69
N ASN A 55 -14.28 -0.33 -0.06
CA ASN A 55 -14.04 -0.51 -1.48
C ASN A 55 -12.96 -1.56 -1.71
N VAL A 56 -13.17 -2.39 -2.72
CA VAL A 56 -12.22 -3.43 -3.11
C VAL A 56 -10.99 -2.77 -3.75
N MET A 57 -9.82 -3.03 -3.17
CA MET A 57 -8.53 -2.83 -3.80
C MET A 57 -8.12 -4.12 -4.50
N ALA A 58 -8.09 -4.12 -5.82
CA ALA A 58 -7.69 -5.29 -6.60
C ALA A 58 -6.22 -5.69 -6.33
N PRO A 59 -5.88 -7.00 -6.40
CA PRO A 59 -4.51 -7.45 -6.29
C PRO A 59 -3.67 -6.95 -7.48
N HIS A 60 -2.44 -6.54 -7.20
CA HIS A 60 -1.45 -6.11 -8.18
C HIS A 60 -0.25 -7.07 -8.25
N ALA A 61 -0.48 -8.37 -7.97
CA ALA A 61 0.56 -9.41 -8.02
C ALA A 61 1.25 -9.56 -9.38
N PHE A 62 0.70 -9.01 -10.46
CA PHE A 62 1.35 -9.00 -11.79
C PHE A 62 2.55 -8.06 -11.87
N LEU A 63 2.71 -7.13 -10.93
CA LEU A 63 3.89 -6.27 -10.84
C LEU A 63 5.10 -7.06 -10.36
N SER A 64 6.29 -6.69 -10.83
CA SER A 64 7.54 -7.26 -10.37
C SER A 64 7.85 -6.86 -8.92
N ASP A 65 8.74 -7.59 -8.27
CA ASP A 65 9.15 -7.33 -6.89
C ASP A 65 9.78 -5.94 -6.75
N GLN A 66 10.60 -5.54 -7.73
CA GLN A 66 11.14 -4.18 -7.84
C GLN A 66 10.04 -3.11 -7.96
N GLN A 67 9.05 -3.31 -8.85
CA GLN A 67 7.99 -2.33 -9.05
C GLN A 67 7.14 -2.10 -7.79
N ILE A 68 6.89 -3.17 -7.02
CA ILE A 68 6.19 -3.07 -5.75
C ILE A 68 7.05 -2.37 -4.69
N ALA A 69 8.33 -2.73 -4.59
CA ALA A 69 9.28 -2.09 -3.68
C ALA A 69 9.38 -0.58 -3.95
N ASP A 70 9.54 -0.18 -5.22
CA ASP A 70 9.65 1.22 -5.63
C ASP A 70 8.40 2.03 -5.26
N VAL A 71 7.21 1.51 -5.59
CA VAL A 71 5.97 2.25 -5.32
C VAL A 71 5.66 2.34 -3.83
N LEU A 72 5.91 1.27 -3.06
CA LEU A 72 5.68 1.29 -1.62
C LEU A 72 6.70 2.16 -0.89
N THR A 73 7.95 2.18 -1.34
CA THR A 73 8.96 3.11 -0.86
C THR A 73 8.55 4.56 -1.13
N TYR A 74 8.12 4.86 -2.36
CA TYR A 74 7.58 6.16 -2.70
C TYR A 74 6.43 6.56 -1.78
N VAL A 75 5.45 5.68 -1.55
CA VAL A 75 4.33 5.96 -0.64
C VAL A 75 4.80 6.20 0.81
N ARG A 76 5.77 5.43 1.30
CA ARG A 76 6.33 5.54 2.67
C ARG A 76 7.20 6.78 2.91
N GLN A 77 7.68 7.43 1.85
CA GLN A 77 8.58 8.59 1.92
C GLN A 77 7.96 9.88 1.33
N SER A 78 6.78 9.78 0.72
CA SER A 78 6.07 10.90 0.11
C SER A 78 4.91 11.39 0.96
N PHE A 79 4.28 12.49 0.53
CA PHE A 79 3.08 13.05 1.17
C PHE A 79 3.29 13.52 2.63
N GLY A 80 4.56 13.71 3.04
CA GLY A 80 4.92 14.00 4.42
C GLY A 80 5.17 12.76 5.28
N ASN A 81 5.06 11.56 4.71
CA ASN A 81 5.51 10.32 5.37
C ASN A 81 7.03 10.28 5.44
N ASN A 82 7.56 9.70 6.52
CA ASN A 82 8.99 9.49 6.71
C ASN A 82 9.22 8.13 7.36
N ALA A 83 9.10 7.06 6.56
CA ALA A 83 9.34 5.69 6.99
C ALA A 83 10.41 5.02 6.12
N SER A 84 11.00 3.95 6.64
CA SER A 84 12.04 3.18 5.94
C SER A 84 11.55 2.69 4.58
N GLU A 85 12.46 2.55 3.61
CA GLU A 85 12.17 1.94 2.32
C GLU A 85 11.69 0.48 2.45
N ILE A 86 11.10 -0.03 1.37
CA ILE A 86 10.84 -1.45 1.14
C ILE A 86 11.78 -1.93 0.06
N LEU A 87 12.56 -2.95 0.36
CA LEU A 87 13.50 -3.55 -0.57
C LEU A 87 12.83 -4.62 -1.44
N PRO A 88 13.29 -4.86 -2.68
CA PRO A 88 12.76 -5.92 -3.54
C PRO A 88 12.81 -7.31 -2.88
N GLU A 89 13.83 -7.60 -2.09
CA GLU A 89 14.01 -8.85 -1.37
C GLU A 89 12.92 -9.04 -0.30
N GLU A 90 12.48 -7.97 0.37
CA GLU A 90 11.36 -8.02 1.31
C GLU A 90 10.07 -8.41 0.58
N VAL A 91 9.86 -7.90 -0.64
CA VAL A 91 8.70 -8.26 -1.47
C VAL A 91 8.78 -9.72 -1.92
N GLU A 92 9.96 -10.18 -2.34
CA GLU A 92 10.18 -11.57 -2.77
C GLU A 92 9.87 -12.57 -1.67
N VAL A 93 10.34 -12.28 -0.44
CA VAL A 93 10.06 -13.09 0.76
C VAL A 93 8.56 -13.13 1.03
N VAL A 94 7.88 -11.98 1.09
CA VAL A 94 6.43 -11.93 1.36
C VAL A 94 5.61 -12.60 0.25
N ARG A 95 6.06 -12.53 -1.00
CA ARG A 95 5.42 -13.23 -2.12
C ARG A 95 5.58 -14.75 -2.04
N GLY A 96 6.56 -15.24 -1.27
CA GLY A 96 6.84 -16.66 -1.11
C GLY A 96 7.68 -17.27 -2.22
N LYS A 97 8.51 -16.47 -2.91
CA LYS A 97 9.48 -16.96 -3.90
C LYS A 97 10.83 -17.39 -3.31
N GLY A 98 11.12 -17.00 -2.07
CA GLY A 98 12.39 -17.26 -1.40
C GLY A 98 12.51 -18.62 -0.69
N ASN A 99 11.79 -19.66 -1.14
CA ASN A 99 11.84 -21.01 -0.55
C ASN A 99 11.83 -22.11 -1.62
#